data_AF-A0A2M7Y7Z3-F1
#
_entry.id   AF-A0A2M7Y7Z3-F1
#
_cell.length_a   1.000
_cell.length_b   1.000
_cell.length_c   1.000
_cell.angle_alpha   90.00
_cell.angle_beta   90.00
_cell.angle_gamma   90.00
#
_symmetry.space_group_name_H-M   'P 1'
#
loop_
_entity.id
_entity.type
_entity.pdbx_description
1 polymer ?
#
loop_
_entity_poly.entity_id
_entity_poly.type
_entity_poly.pdbx_seq_one_letter_code
_entity_poly.pdbx_strand_id
1 'polypeptide(L)'
;IGLAQAISIIPGVSRSGVTMSAARAMGYDRVEAARLSLVMSIPATMAVGGYLALKLLRSGDAALGFDALAAAILSFIAALLALAFLMRMLRTWSMTPFVLYRLALGAFLLWFAYA
;
A
#
# COMPACT_ATOMS: atom_id res chain seq x y z
N ILE A 1 -2.75 12.11 11.72
CA ILE A 1 -2.44 11.12 10.65
C ILE A 1 -2.45 9.69 11.19
N GLY A 2 -1.73 9.39 12.29
CA GLY A 2 -1.75 8.04 12.89
C GLY A 2 -3.14 7.53 13.28
N LEU A 3 -3.99 8.37 13.89
CA LEU A 3 -5.40 8.01 14.16
C LEU A 3 -6.18 7.67 12.88
N ALA A 4 -5.95 8.42 11.80
CA ALA A 4 -6.57 8.10 10.51
C ALA A 4 -6.04 6.77 9.96
N GLN A 5 -4.76 6.47 10.13
CA GLN A 5 -4.17 5.18 9.73
C GLN A 5 -4.85 3.99 10.40
N ALA A 6 -5.40 4.14 11.62
CA ALA A 6 -6.12 3.04 12.28
C ALA A 6 -7.32 2.53 11.46
N ILE A 7 -7.93 3.40 10.63
CA ILE A 7 -9.03 3.03 9.72
C ILE A 7 -8.55 2.04 8.65
N SER A 8 -7.25 2.02 8.32
CA SER A 8 -6.70 1.10 7.31
C SER A 8 -6.65 -0.36 7.76
N ILE A 9 -7.11 -0.68 8.97
CA ILE A 9 -7.33 -2.07 9.41
C ILE A 9 -8.50 -2.70 8.64
N ILE A 10 -9.47 -1.89 8.18
CA ILE A 10 -10.59 -2.38 7.37
C ILE A 10 -10.04 -2.85 6.01
N PRO A 11 -10.21 -4.13 5.64
CA PRO A 11 -9.72 -4.65 4.36
C PRO A 11 -10.27 -3.85 3.18
N GLY A 12 -9.40 -3.56 2.21
CA GLY A 12 -9.73 -2.74 1.04
C GLY A 12 -9.54 -1.23 1.25
N VAL A 13 -9.48 -0.73 2.49
CA VAL A 13 -9.09 0.66 2.75
C VAL A 13 -7.61 0.86 2.42
N SER A 14 -7.31 1.85 1.58
CA SER A 14 -5.92 2.21 1.28
C SER A 14 -5.27 2.82 2.51
N ARG A 15 -4.26 2.16 3.09
CA ARG A 15 -3.41 2.79 4.11
C ARG A 15 -2.86 4.12 3.62
N SER A 16 -2.17 4.09 2.48
CA SER A 16 -1.58 5.29 1.85
C SER A 16 -2.61 6.37 1.54
N GLY A 17 -3.78 6.00 1.02
CA GLY A 17 -4.84 6.94 0.70
C GLY A 17 -5.36 7.66 1.95
N VAL A 18 -5.64 6.93 3.03
CA VAL A 18 -6.15 7.55 4.27
C VAL A 18 -5.09 8.43 4.94
N THR A 19 -3.83 7.98 5.00
CA THR A 19 -2.74 8.79 5.59
C THR A 19 -2.39 10.01 4.76
N MET A 20 -2.37 9.89 3.43
CA MET A 20 -2.14 11.03 2.53
C MET A 20 -3.30 12.01 2.57
N SER A 21 -4.56 11.55 2.56
CA SER A 21 -5.72 12.43 2.70
C SER A 21 -5.73 13.16 4.04
N ALA A 22 -5.40 12.47 5.14
CA ALA A 22 -5.27 13.10 6.45
C ALA A 22 -4.14 14.14 6.49
N ALA A 23 -2.98 13.84 5.89
CA ALA A 23 -1.88 14.81 5.78
C ALA A 23 -2.27 16.03 4.93
N ARG A 24 -2.93 15.80 3.80
CA ARG A 24 -3.46 16.88 2.93
C ARG A 24 -4.47 17.76 3.67
N ALA A 25 -5.34 17.18 4.49
CA ALA A 25 -6.27 17.92 5.33
C ALA A 25 -5.58 18.76 6.42
N MET A 26 -4.35 18.39 6.81
CA MET A 26 -3.51 19.14 7.76
C MET A 26 -2.59 20.16 7.07
N GLY A 27 -2.71 20.36 5.75
CA GLY A 27 -1.99 21.41 5.01
C GLY A 27 -0.70 20.98 4.31
N TYR A 28 -0.19 19.76 4.53
CA TYR A 28 1.00 19.23 3.85
C TYR A 28 0.78 19.17 2.35
N ASP A 29 1.79 19.46 1.52
CA ASP A 29 1.65 19.32 0.05
C ASP A 29 1.47 17.84 -0.39
N ARG A 30 1.19 17.59 -1.68
CA ARG A 30 0.95 16.21 -2.18
C ARG A 30 2.18 15.31 -2.08
N VAL A 31 3.36 15.86 -2.34
CA VAL A 31 4.63 15.14 -2.36
C VAL A 31 5.09 14.87 -0.92
N GLU A 32 4.95 15.85 -0.03
CA GLU A 32 5.19 15.72 1.41
C GLU A 32 4.24 14.73 2.06
N ALA A 33 2.95 14.82 1.77
CA ALA A 33 1.94 13.87 2.26
C ALA A 33 2.27 12.43 1.84
N ALA A 34 2.68 12.23 0.57
CA ALA A 34 3.10 10.93 0.08
C ALA A 34 4.37 10.44 0.79
N ARG A 35 5.40 11.28 0.90
CA ARG A 35 6.65 10.94 1.58
C ARG A 35 6.40 10.53 3.03
N LEU A 36 5.62 11.31 3.77
CA LEU A 36 5.27 11.03 5.15
C LEU A 36 4.51 9.70 5.26
N SER A 37 3.49 9.51 4.40
CA SER A 37 2.72 8.26 4.34
C SER A 37 3.60 7.03 4.08
N LEU A 38 4.61 7.15 3.21
CA LEU A 38 5.52 6.06 2.88
C LEU A 38 6.42 5.71 4.05
N VAL A 39 7.01 6.72 4.72
CA VAL A 39 7.85 6.51 5.91
C VAL A 39 7.04 5.86 7.04
N MET A 40 5.83 6.34 7.30
CA MET A 40 4.92 5.74 8.28
C MET A 40 4.57 4.29 7.97
N SER A 41 4.66 3.87 6.70
CA SER A 41 4.34 2.51 6.31
C SER A 41 5.42 1.49 6.67
N ILE A 42 6.67 1.93 6.84
CA ILE A 42 7.84 1.05 7.00
C ILE A 42 7.72 0.19 8.26
N PRO A 43 7.49 0.74 9.48
CA PRO A 43 7.49 -0.08 10.69
C PRO A 43 6.39 -1.16 10.67
N ALA A 44 5.19 -0.79 10.24
CA ALA A 44 4.06 -1.70 10.18
C ALA A 44 4.28 -2.82 9.14
N THR A 45 4.78 -2.49 7.95
CA THR A 45 5.02 -3.48 6.89
C THR A 45 6.20 -4.39 7.24
N MET A 46 7.27 -3.85 7.83
CA MET A 46 8.40 -4.66 8.30
C MET A 46 7.99 -5.62 9.42
N ALA A 47 7.17 -5.18 10.38
CA ALA A 47 6.71 -6.04 11.46
C ALA A 47 5.88 -7.23 10.92
N VAL A 48 4.91 -6.97 10.06
CA VAL A 48 4.06 -8.03 9.48
C VAL A 48 4.87 -8.93 8.54
N GLY A 49 5.68 -8.35 7.65
CA GLY A 49 6.53 -9.10 6.74
C GLY A 49 7.54 -10.00 7.46
N GLY A 50 8.18 -9.48 8.51
CA GLY A 50 9.11 -10.26 9.35
C GLY A 50 8.42 -11.40 10.10
N TYR A 51 7.23 -11.15 10.65
CA TYR A 51 6.43 -12.20 11.29
C TYR A 51 6.07 -13.32 10.32
N LEU A 52 5.63 -12.98 9.10
CA LEU A 52 5.30 -13.95 8.06
C LEU A 52 6.53 -14.73 7.60
N ALA A 53 7.67 -14.08 7.43
CA ALA A 53 8.93 -14.73 7.08
C ALA A 53 9.38 -15.73 8.16
N LEU A 54 9.27 -15.36 9.44
CA LEU A 54 9.56 -16.27 10.56
C LEU A 54 8.61 -17.47 10.58
N LYS A 55 7.32 -17.26 10.32
CA LYS A 55 6.34 -18.35 10.24
C LYS A 55 6.67 -19.31 9.10
N LEU A 56 7.07 -18.78 7.94
CA LEU A 56 7.48 -19.58 6.80
C LEU A 56 8.74 -20.41 7.11
N LEU A 57 9.77 -19.79 7.69
CA LEU A 57 10.99 -20.50 8.10
C LEU A 57 10.68 -21.64 9.08
N ARG A 58 9.76 -21.43 10.03
CA ARG A 58 9.33 -22.46 10.99
C ARG A 58 8.50 -23.58 10.38
N SER A 59 7.88 -23.35 9.22
CA SER A 59 7.08 -24.38 8.55
C SER A 59 7.93 -25.49 7.93
N GLY A 60 9.20 -25.20 7.61
CA GLY A 60 10.09 -26.14 6.91
C GLY A 60 9.74 -26.39 5.45
N ASP A 61 8.74 -25.69 4.90
CA ASP A 61 8.29 -25.85 3.51
C ASP A 61 9.22 -25.10 2.55
N ALA A 62 10.16 -25.84 1.96
CA ALA A 62 11.14 -25.29 1.02
C ALA A 62 10.51 -24.78 -0.29
N ALA A 63 9.47 -25.44 -0.79
CA ALA A 63 8.80 -25.06 -2.03
C ALA A 63 8.10 -23.70 -1.85
N LEU A 64 7.32 -23.57 -0.79
CA LEU A 64 6.71 -22.29 -0.41
C LEU A 64 7.76 -21.22 -0.11
N GLY A 65 8.92 -21.63 0.43
CA GLY A 65 10.10 -20.78 0.61
C GLY A 65 10.59 -20.12 -0.69
N PHE A 66 10.77 -20.91 -1.75
CA PHE A 66 11.19 -20.42 -3.06
C PHE A 66 10.15 -19.50 -3.70
N ASP A 67 8.87 -19.87 -3.64
CA ASP A 67 7.77 -19.05 -4.16
C ASP A 67 7.69 -17.70 -3.44
N ALA A 68 7.82 -17.70 -2.10
CA ALA A 68 7.82 -16.48 -1.30
C ALA A 68 9.02 -15.58 -1.63
N LEU A 69 10.20 -16.15 -1.86
CA LEU A 69 11.39 -15.39 -2.25
C LEU A 69 11.22 -14.74 -3.62
N ALA A 70 10.72 -15.50 -4.61
CA ALA A 70 10.42 -14.98 -5.93
C ALA A 70 9.39 -13.84 -5.86
N ALA A 71 8.30 -14.05 -5.12
CA ALA A 71 7.27 -13.04 -4.90
C ALA A 71 7.83 -11.78 -4.21
N ALA A 72 8.72 -11.93 -3.22
CA ALA A 72 9.36 -10.81 -2.53
C ALA A 72 10.25 -9.99 -3.48
N ILE A 73 11.07 -10.64 -4.31
CA ILE A 73 11.94 -9.96 -5.29
C ILE A 73 11.11 -9.20 -6.32
N LEU A 74 10.10 -9.86 -6.91
CA LEU A 74 9.21 -9.24 -7.89
C LEU A 74 8.45 -8.06 -7.27
N SER A 75 7.94 -8.23 -6.05
CA SER A 75 7.24 -7.16 -5.32
C SER A 75 8.16 -5.99 -5.01
N PHE A 76 9.42 -6.24 -4.65
CA PHE A 76 10.41 -5.19 -4.38
C PHE A 76 10.68 -4.35 -5.63
N ILE A 77 10.94 -4.99 -6.77
CA ILE A 77 11.17 -4.29 -8.05
C ILE A 77 9.93 -3.50 -8.45
N ALA A 78 8.75 -4.13 -8.42
CA ALA A 78 7.49 -3.47 -8.74
C ALA A 78 7.21 -2.27 -7.82
N ALA A 79 7.47 -2.40 -6.52
CA ALA A 79 7.28 -1.32 -5.55
C ALA A 79 8.23 -0.15 -5.79
N LEU A 80 9.50 -0.40 -6.15
CA LEU A 80 10.45 0.67 -6.50
C LEU A 80 10.00 1.43 -7.75
N LEU A 81 9.59 0.71 -8.80
CA LEU A 81 9.07 1.31 -10.04
C LEU A 81 7.80 2.12 -9.77
N ALA A 82 6.86 1.55 -9.03
CA ALA A 82 5.61 2.22 -8.65
C ALA A 82 5.87 3.47 -7.81
N LEU A 83 6.82 3.41 -6.86
CA LEU A 83 7.21 4.55 -6.04
C LEU A 83 7.82 5.67 -6.89
N ALA A 84 8.76 5.35 -7.78
CA ALA A 84 9.38 6.33 -8.67
C ALA A 84 8.32 7.01 -9.57
N PHE A 85 7.42 6.20 -10.15
CA PHE A 85 6.31 6.68 -10.96
C PHE A 85 5.36 7.58 -10.16
N LEU A 86 4.90 7.12 -9.00
CA LEU A 86 4.02 7.86 -8.11
C LEU A 86 4.63 9.22 -7.77
N MET A 87 5.85 9.26 -7.26
CA MET A 87 6.50 10.51 -6.84
C MET A 87 6.68 11.49 -8.01
N ARG A 88 6.92 11.00 -9.23
CA ARG A 88 6.97 11.84 -10.43
C ARG A 88 5.58 12.40 -10.79
N MET A 89 4.58 11.54 -10.79
CA MET A 89 3.21 11.90 -11.15
C MET A 89 2.57 12.86 -10.13
N LEU A 90 2.86 12.75 -8.83
CA LEU A 90 2.32 13.66 -7.81
C LEU A 90 2.79 15.11 -7.92
N ARG A 91 3.87 15.36 -8.64
CA ARG A 91 4.35 16.72 -8.92
C ARG A 91 3.44 17.45 -9.90
N THR A 92 2.73 16.72 -10.77
CA THR A 92 1.97 17.30 -11.88
C THR A 92 0.48 16.98 -11.81
N TRP A 93 0.09 15.86 -11.21
CA TRP A 93 -1.29 15.36 -11.21
C TRP A 93 -1.93 15.49 -9.81
N SER A 94 -3.26 15.60 -9.80
CA SER A 94 -4.05 15.49 -8.58
C SER A 94 -4.22 14.02 -8.16
N MET A 95 -4.77 13.79 -6.96
CA MET A 95 -5.15 12.45 -6.49
C MET A 95 -6.42 11.90 -7.17
N THR A 96 -7.15 12.73 -7.93
CA THR A 96 -8.47 12.38 -8.50
C THR A 96 -8.45 11.10 -9.35
N PRO A 97 -7.44 10.84 -10.21
CA PRO A 97 -7.38 9.59 -10.97
C PRO A 97 -7.38 8.33 -10.08
N PHE A 98 -6.75 8.38 -8.90
CA PHE A 98 -6.75 7.25 -7.95
C PHE A 98 -8.13 7.06 -7.32
N VAL A 99 -8.83 8.16 -7.03
CA VAL A 99 -10.19 8.10 -6.49
C VAL A 99 -11.11 7.42 -7.51
N LEU A 100 -11.07 7.87 -8.77
CA LEU A 100 -11.88 7.29 -9.84
C LEU A 100 -11.55 5.81 -10.07
N TYR A 101 -10.27 5.45 -10.12
CA TYR A 101 -9.83 4.06 -10.20
C TYR A 101 -10.39 3.20 -9.06
N ARG A 102 -10.34 3.69 -7.81
CA ARG A 102 -10.85 2.95 -6.65
C ARG A 102 -12.36 2.79 -6.66
N LEU A 103 -13.11 3.80 -7.10
CA LEU A 103 -14.57 3.70 -7.24
C LEU A 103 -14.94 2.68 -8.32
N ALA A 104 -14.29 2.73 -9.47
CA ALA A 104 -14.51 1.78 -10.56
C ALA A 104 -14.15 0.34 -10.13
N LEU A 105 -12.99 0.15 -9.50
CA LEU A 105 -12.57 -1.15 -8.98
C LEU A 105 -13.54 -1.67 -7.91
N GLY A 106 -13.98 -0.80 -6.99
CA GLY A 106 -14.94 -1.18 -5.95
C GLY A 106 -16.28 -1.63 -6.53
N ALA A 107 -16.82 -0.87 -7.49
CA ALA A 107 -18.04 -1.24 -8.20
C ALA A 107 -17.89 -2.58 -8.95
N PHE A 108 -16.76 -2.78 -9.64
CA PHE A 108 -16.46 -4.02 -10.33
C PHE A 108 -16.37 -5.21 -9.35
N LEU A 109 -15.70 -5.07 -8.21
CA LEU A 109 -15.58 -6.13 -7.22
C LEU A 109 -16.93 -6.49 -6.60
N LEU A 110 -17.79 -5.50 -6.33
CA LEU A 110 -19.15 -5.75 -5.88
C LEU A 110 -19.95 -6.51 -6.93
N TRP A 111 -19.90 -6.09 -8.19
CA TRP A 111 -20.54 -6.82 -9.28
C TRP A 111 -20.02 -8.26 -9.37
N PHE A 112 -18.71 -8.46 -9.42
CA PHE A 112 -18.09 -9.78 -9.53
C PHE A 112 -18.42 -10.71 -8.34
N ALA A 113 -18.57 -10.17 -7.13
CA ALA A 113 -18.85 -10.96 -5.95
C ALA A 113 -20.33 -11.35 -5.79
N TYR A 114 -21.27 -10.62 -6.39
CA TYR A 114 -22.71 -10.77 -6.18
C TYR A 114 -23.54 -11.00 -7.46
N ALA A 115 -22.90 -11.01 -8.64
CA ALA A 115 -23.51 -11.44 -9.90
C ALA A 115 -23.30 -12.94 -10.13
#